data_AF-A0A101PQZ0-F1
#
_entry.id   AF-A0A101PQZ0-F1
#
_cell.length_a   1.000
_cell.length_b   1.000
_cell.length_c   1.000
_cell.angle_alpha   90.00
_cell.angle_beta   90.00
_cell.angle_gamma   90.00
#
_symmetry.space_group_name_H-M   'P 1'
#
loop_
_entity.id
_entity.type
_entity.pdbx_description
1 polymer ?
#
loop_
_entity_poly.entity_id
_entity_poly.type
_entity_poly.pdbx_seq_one_letter_code
_entity_poly.pdbx_strand_id
1 'polypeptide(L)'
;MWLTRLAGRLGPTRPNEAFVVVGVSSVEGGAEGLGRLLAPVLEASRDARVRLLTLVMSEGAHEAGDSPSAARLISERWGMDVLATAGSALVTAAGSLFAPGHPGGPGGWWHFSPGTAARHVSVHLPVPDWEIAVRRVGRQALAGHIVEPVPAGLAVRPAGPVSPATHARLHAVPPQDGRPQLIITSPRTPATVLAVVMGTLPERVRGSLRLVSLAGQPMSRTAQEVSDLLGCEVGVALGAPVMNGRAVPEGVSAGDAAVDQYLLDEEGRPAWRPFALTLAHGPATSGGGRPARVTQWRVPAVLIAGTGPDALSLGRDWKAAVTPSGLWVGPRDAAPPLLATARPARADTVALDLGPWGSHRPLDASLWPALERLFGQLEPEVCVRAVVHVHGDLDARDGERLHGLTVRHGLRCADPVTSPRPEPAGRPGTGPEAASGSGRSRQRTPLPARSF
;
A
#
# COMPACT_ATOMS: atom_id res chain seq x y z
N MET A 1 -15.54 25.94 10.92
CA MET A 1 -15.67 25.49 9.51
C MET A 1 -15.22 24.04 9.29
N TRP A 2 -14.08 23.59 9.84
CA TRP A 2 -13.59 22.21 9.69
C TRP A 2 -14.51 21.13 10.31
N LEU A 3 -14.97 21.31 11.55
CA LEU A 3 -15.87 20.35 12.23
C LEU A 3 -17.21 20.15 11.49
N THR A 4 -17.75 21.21 10.89
CA THR A 4 -18.99 21.15 10.10
C THR A 4 -18.80 20.34 8.81
N ARG A 5 -17.65 20.51 8.13
CA ARG A 5 -17.29 19.68 6.96
C ARG A 5 -17.06 18.22 7.36
N LEU A 6 -16.45 17.96 8.52
CA LEU A 6 -16.25 16.61 9.06
C LEU A 6 -17.59 15.93 9.39
N ALA A 7 -18.49 16.64 10.06
CA ALA A 7 -19.83 16.14 10.39
C ALA A 7 -20.65 15.78 9.14
N GLY A 8 -20.53 16.56 8.06
CA GLY A 8 -21.15 16.23 6.76
C GLY A 8 -20.63 14.94 6.12
N ARG A 9 -19.39 14.51 6.43
CA ARG A 9 -18.80 13.25 5.94
C ARG A 9 -19.19 12.05 6.78
N LEU A 10 -19.43 12.28 8.07
CA LEU A 10 -19.95 11.31 9.03
C LEU A 10 -21.48 11.18 8.94
N GLY A 11 -22.11 11.69 7.87
CA GLY A 11 -23.56 11.86 7.77
C GLY A 11 -24.34 10.65 8.29
N PRO A 12 -25.52 10.86 8.92
CA PRO A 12 -26.21 9.81 9.64
C PRO A 12 -26.46 8.62 8.72
N THR A 13 -25.92 7.46 9.09
CA THR A 13 -26.09 6.21 8.36
C THR A 13 -27.55 5.75 8.36
N ARG A 14 -28.33 6.18 9.36
CA ARG A 14 -29.75 5.84 9.55
C ARG A 14 -30.54 6.99 10.20
N PRO A 15 -31.87 7.06 9.99
CA PRO A 15 -32.72 8.14 10.51
C PRO A 15 -32.76 8.27 12.05
N ASN A 16 -32.30 7.26 12.81
CA ASN A 16 -32.29 7.27 14.28
C ASN A 16 -30.86 7.31 14.86
N GLU A 17 -29.87 7.70 14.07
CA GLU A 17 -28.46 7.79 14.46
C GLU A 17 -27.99 9.24 14.36
N ALA A 18 -27.17 9.69 15.32
CA ALA A 18 -26.54 11.00 15.28
C ALA A 18 -25.04 10.89 15.54
N PHE A 19 -24.27 11.79 14.94
CA PHE A 19 -22.84 11.93 15.18
C PHE A 19 -22.57 13.24 15.92
N VAL A 20 -21.79 13.17 17.00
CA VAL A 20 -21.31 14.34 17.73
C VAL A 20 -19.80 14.31 17.71
N VAL A 21 -19.19 15.34 17.11
CA VAL A 21 -17.74 15.47 17.03
C VAL A 21 -17.29 16.49 18.06
N VAL A 22 -16.37 16.07 18.94
CA VAL A 22 -15.80 16.94 19.98
C VAL A 22 -14.31 17.14 19.68
N GLY A 23 -13.93 18.38 19.36
CA GLY A 23 -12.55 18.74 19.01
C GLY A 23 -11.68 19.22 20.17
N VAL A 24 -12.21 19.31 21.39
CA VAL A 24 -11.49 19.81 22.58
C VAL A 24 -11.10 18.65 23.49
N SER A 25 -9.82 18.57 23.86
CA SER A 25 -9.27 17.49 24.69
C SER A 25 -9.41 17.73 26.19
N SER A 26 -9.79 18.94 26.61
CA SER A 26 -9.99 19.29 28.01
C SER A 26 -11.17 20.25 28.13
N VAL A 27 -12.23 19.80 28.80
CA VAL A 27 -13.34 20.64 29.22
C VAL A 27 -13.22 20.81 30.72
N GLU A 28 -13.41 22.04 31.20
CA GLU A 28 -13.41 22.33 32.64
C GLU A 28 -14.52 21.51 33.33
N GLY A 29 -14.16 20.75 34.36
CA GLY A 29 -15.07 19.78 35.00
C GLY A 29 -15.18 18.43 34.30
N GLY A 30 -14.28 18.10 33.37
CA GLY A 30 -14.15 16.76 32.78
C GLY A 30 -15.41 16.29 32.05
N ALA A 31 -15.76 15.02 32.24
CA ALA A 31 -16.90 14.38 31.57
C ALA A 31 -18.26 15.04 31.93
N GLU A 32 -18.43 15.53 33.16
CA GLU A 32 -19.63 16.27 33.56
C GLU A 32 -19.72 17.66 32.92
N GLY A 33 -18.59 18.37 32.84
CA GLY A 33 -18.48 19.64 32.12
C GLY A 33 -18.88 19.49 30.66
N LEU A 34 -18.36 18.45 30.00
CA LEU A 34 -18.74 18.11 28.63
C LEU A 34 -20.23 17.79 28.51
N GLY A 35 -20.79 17.00 29.43
CA GLY A 35 -22.21 16.68 29.46
C GLY A 35 -23.09 17.93 29.54
N ARG A 36 -22.71 18.92 30.35
CA ARG A 36 -23.43 20.22 30.41
C ARG A 36 -23.32 20.99 29.10
N LEU A 37 -22.15 21.01 28.47
CA LEU A 37 -21.93 21.69 27.20
C LEU A 37 -22.72 21.04 26.05
N LEU A 38 -22.84 19.71 26.05
CA LEU A 38 -23.59 18.96 25.03
C LEU A 38 -25.09 18.90 25.30
N ALA A 39 -25.58 19.28 26.48
CA ALA A 39 -26.96 19.11 26.90
C ALA A 39 -28.01 19.60 25.85
N PRO A 40 -27.88 20.80 25.25
CA PRO A 40 -28.86 21.24 24.25
C PRO A 40 -28.93 20.35 23.01
N VAL A 41 -27.78 19.82 22.57
CA VAL A 41 -27.69 18.93 21.40
C VAL A 41 -28.25 17.53 21.72
N LEU A 42 -27.99 17.05 22.94
CA LEU A 42 -28.47 15.75 23.41
C LEU A 42 -29.99 15.77 23.66
N GLU A 43 -30.53 16.87 24.19
CA GLU A 43 -31.98 17.09 24.33
C GLU A 43 -32.66 17.12 22.97
N ALA A 44 -32.15 17.90 22.01
CA ALA A 44 -32.67 17.92 20.65
C ALA A 44 -32.61 16.54 19.97
N SER A 45 -31.54 15.77 20.21
CA SER A 45 -31.40 14.41 19.68
C SER A 45 -32.43 13.45 20.28
N ARG A 46 -32.70 13.58 21.59
CA ARG A 46 -33.74 12.80 22.28
C ARG A 46 -35.13 13.14 21.74
N ASP A 47 -35.44 14.42 21.54
CA ASP A 47 -36.71 14.88 20.97
C ASP A 47 -36.89 14.37 19.54
N ALA A 48 -35.80 14.32 18.76
CA ALA A 48 -35.75 13.72 17.43
C ALA A 48 -35.77 12.17 17.42
N ARG A 49 -35.89 11.52 18.60
CA ARG A 49 -35.90 10.05 18.78
C ARG A 49 -34.64 9.34 18.26
N VAL A 50 -33.49 10.01 18.34
CA VAL A 50 -32.18 9.37 18.11
C VAL A 50 -32.00 8.26 19.15
N ARG A 51 -31.68 7.06 18.69
CA ARG A 51 -31.45 5.89 19.55
C ARG A 51 -29.98 5.65 19.83
N LEU A 52 -29.12 6.01 18.88
CA LEU A 52 -27.69 5.77 18.92
C LEU A 52 -26.92 7.05 18.61
N LEU A 53 -26.09 7.46 19.55
CA LEU A 53 -25.18 8.58 19.42
C LEU A 53 -23.76 8.08 19.20
N THR A 54 -23.14 8.40 18.07
CA THR A 54 -21.71 8.18 17.87
C THR A 54 -20.94 9.41 18.32
N LEU A 55 -20.30 9.31 19.48
CA LEU A 55 -19.45 10.34 20.07
C LEU A 55 -18.02 10.20 19.52
N VAL A 56 -17.70 11.02 18.53
CA VAL A 56 -16.36 11.11 17.94
C VAL A 56 -15.51 12.06 18.80
N MET A 57 -14.92 11.48 19.84
CA MET A 57 -14.08 12.14 20.83
C MET A 57 -12.99 11.17 21.28
N SER A 58 -11.73 11.60 21.27
CA SER A 58 -10.63 10.83 21.85
C SER A 58 -10.86 10.63 23.35
N GLU A 59 -10.61 9.42 23.85
CA GLU A 59 -10.85 9.03 25.25
C GLU A 59 -12.32 9.17 25.71
N GLY A 60 -13.29 9.29 24.78
CA GLY A 60 -14.72 9.45 25.13
C GLY A 60 -15.30 8.27 25.92
N ALA A 61 -14.73 7.08 25.78
CA ALA A 61 -15.05 5.86 26.54
C ALA A 61 -14.06 5.55 27.67
N HIS A 62 -13.07 6.42 27.91
CA HIS A 62 -12.06 6.20 28.95
C HIS A 62 -12.69 6.34 30.35
N GLU A 63 -12.56 5.31 31.17
CA GLU A 63 -12.97 5.31 32.58
C GLU A 63 -11.71 5.43 33.45
N ALA A 64 -11.62 6.50 34.24
CA ALA A 64 -10.45 6.78 35.08
C ALA A 64 -10.79 6.53 36.56
N GLY A 65 -10.37 5.37 37.09
CA GLY A 65 -10.72 4.96 38.46
C GLY A 65 -12.24 4.83 38.62
N ASP A 66 -12.80 5.46 39.66
CA ASP A 66 -14.24 5.48 39.92
C ASP A 66 -15.01 6.53 39.08
N SER A 67 -14.32 7.30 38.22
CA SER A 67 -14.97 8.32 37.39
C SER A 67 -15.53 7.69 36.10
N PRO A 68 -16.85 7.79 35.84
CA PRO A 68 -17.45 7.28 34.62
C PRO A 68 -16.95 8.05 33.38
N SER A 69 -16.89 7.35 32.25
CA SER A 69 -16.55 7.97 30.96
C SER A 69 -17.64 8.96 30.52
N ALA A 70 -17.28 9.88 29.61
CA ALA A 70 -18.26 10.79 29.01
C ALA A 70 -19.40 10.03 28.32
N ALA A 71 -19.07 8.94 27.62
CA ALA A 71 -20.07 8.08 26.98
C ALA A 71 -21.01 7.43 27.99
N ARG A 72 -20.48 6.92 29.11
CA ARG A 72 -21.30 6.37 30.21
C ARG A 72 -22.25 7.42 30.77
N LEU A 73 -21.75 8.60 31.11
CA LEU A 73 -22.56 9.68 31.66
C LEU A 73 -23.68 10.10 30.70
N ILE A 74 -23.36 10.26 29.41
CA ILE A 74 -24.35 10.63 28.40
C ILE A 74 -25.40 9.53 28.23
N SER A 75 -24.96 8.27 28.16
CA SER A 75 -25.85 7.11 28.04
C SER A 75 -26.84 7.07 29.20
N GLU A 76 -26.36 7.11 30.44
CA GLU A 76 -27.20 7.01 31.64
C GLU A 76 -28.13 8.22 31.81
N ARG A 77 -27.63 9.44 31.59
CA ARG A 77 -28.43 10.65 31.86
C ARG A 77 -29.49 10.91 30.79
N TRP A 78 -29.22 10.64 29.52
CA TRP A 78 -30.17 10.89 28.43
C TRP A 78 -30.91 9.65 27.94
N GLY A 79 -30.57 8.47 28.45
CA GLY A 79 -31.28 7.22 28.16
C GLY A 79 -31.14 6.76 26.70
N MET A 80 -30.01 7.04 26.07
CA MET A 80 -29.71 6.66 24.67
C MET A 80 -28.44 5.84 24.59
N ASP A 81 -28.31 5.02 23.54
CA ASP A 81 -27.08 4.29 23.31
C ASP A 81 -25.97 5.24 22.84
N VAL A 82 -24.74 5.01 23.32
CA VAL A 82 -23.57 5.81 22.93
C VAL A 82 -22.46 4.91 22.42
N LEU A 83 -21.93 5.22 21.23
CA LEU A 83 -20.66 4.68 20.71
C LEU A 83 -19.55 5.69 20.94
N ALA A 84 -18.48 5.29 21.61
CA ALA A 84 -17.31 6.13 21.84
C ALA A 84 -16.02 5.31 21.84
N THR A 85 -14.88 5.96 21.65
CA THR A 85 -13.56 5.30 21.71
C THR A 85 -12.88 5.49 23.05
N ALA A 86 -12.22 4.45 23.54
CA ALA A 86 -11.40 4.52 24.75
C ALA A 86 -10.02 5.12 24.49
N GLY A 87 -9.60 5.16 23.22
CA GLY A 87 -8.34 5.73 22.74
C GLY A 87 -8.55 6.94 21.84
N SER A 88 -7.57 7.23 20.98
CA SER A 88 -7.67 8.27 19.96
C SER A 88 -8.80 8.02 18.95
N ALA A 89 -9.62 9.04 18.66
CA ALA A 89 -10.62 8.99 17.60
C ALA A 89 -10.03 9.53 16.28
N LEU A 90 -9.81 8.67 15.29
CA LEU A 90 -9.34 9.06 13.97
C LEU A 90 -10.50 8.96 12.97
N VAL A 91 -10.69 10.01 12.18
CA VAL A 91 -11.64 9.99 11.06
C VAL A 91 -10.85 9.81 9.77
N THR A 92 -11.11 8.73 9.04
CA THR A 92 -10.52 8.54 7.72
C THR A 92 -11.20 9.47 6.72
N ALA A 93 -10.58 9.69 5.56
CA ALA A 93 -11.25 10.45 4.51
C ALA A 93 -12.45 9.75 3.88
N ALA A 94 -12.58 8.44 4.02
CA ALA A 94 -13.79 7.74 3.61
C ALA A 94 -14.98 8.05 4.55
N GLY A 95 -14.78 8.84 5.61
CA GLY A 95 -15.77 9.08 6.65
C GLY A 95 -15.88 7.91 7.63
N SER A 96 -14.99 6.92 7.53
CA SER A 96 -14.93 5.84 8.50
C SER A 96 -14.18 6.27 9.75
N LEU A 97 -14.49 5.63 10.87
CA LEU A 97 -13.93 5.95 12.17
C LEU A 97 -12.96 4.86 12.59
N PHE A 98 -11.75 5.25 12.97
CA PHE A 98 -10.69 4.35 13.38
C PHE A 98 -10.19 4.70 14.79
N ALA A 99 -10.12 3.71 15.66
CA ALA A 99 -9.69 3.88 17.05
C ALA A 99 -8.53 2.91 17.34
N PRO A 100 -7.27 3.32 17.05
CA PRO A 100 -6.11 2.44 17.23
C PRO A 100 -5.90 2.09 18.70
N GLY A 101 -5.40 0.88 18.95
CA GLY A 101 -4.90 0.50 20.27
C GLY A 101 -3.57 1.16 20.58
N HIS A 102 -3.31 1.39 21.87
CA HIS A 102 -2.03 1.91 22.37
C HIS A 102 -1.39 0.91 23.34
N PRO A 103 -0.06 0.96 23.55
CA PRO A 103 0.68 0.02 24.41
C PRO A 103 0.28 -0.04 25.90
N GLY A 104 -0.78 0.66 26.33
CA GLY A 104 -1.24 0.74 27.72
C GLY A 104 -2.75 0.61 27.92
N GLY A 105 -3.53 0.29 26.88
CA GLY A 105 -4.98 0.15 27.04
C GLY A 105 -5.68 -0.33 25.76
N PRO A 106 -6.88 -0.92 25.89
CA PRO A 106 -7.64 -1.36 24.74
C PRO A 106 -8.13 -0.14 23.94
N GLY A 107 -7.74 -0.07 22.66
CA GLY A 107 -8.34 0.88 21.73
C GLY A 107 -9.76 0.46 21.33
N GLY A 108 -10.23 1.03 20.24
CA GLY A 108 -11.50 0.66 19.64
C GLY A 108 -12.72 1.39 20.18
N TRP A 109 -13.83 1.12 19.50
CA TRP A 109 -15.16 1.66 19.75
C TRP A 109 -15.92 0.76 20.70
N TRP A 110 -16.59 1.40 21.66
CA TRP A 110 -17.33 0.78 22.74
C TRP A 110 -18.76 1.26 22.71
N HIS A 111 -19.69 0.34 22.91
CA HIS A 111 -21.12 0.58 22.99
C HIS A 111 -21.56 0.62 24.44
N PHE A 112 -22.18 1.73 24.82
CA PHE A 112 -22.79 1.96 26.11
C PHE A 112 -24.30 2.00 25.92
N SER A 113 -25.01 1.21 26.73
CA SER A 113 -26.45 1.29 26.87
C SER A 113 -26.80 1.53 28.34
N PRO A 114 -27.88 2.28 28.63
CA PRO A 114 -28.26 2.62 30.00
C PRO A 114 -28.40 1.37 30.88
N GLY A 115 -27.79 1.39 32.07
CA GLY A 115 -27.85 0.31 33.05
C GLY A 115 -27.07 -0.96 32.67
N THR A 116 -26.27 -0.95 31.60
CA THR A 116 -25.52 -2.12 31.14
C THR A 116 -24.01 -1.88 31.12
N ALA A 117 -23.24 -2.97 31.16
CA ALA A 117 -21.79 -2.89 31.00
C ALA A 117 -21.41 -2.51 29.56
N ALA A 118 -20.38 -1.68 29.41
CA ALA A 118 -19.86 -1.28 28.11
C ALA A 118 -19.38 -2.51 27.32
N ARG A 119 -19.71 -2.55 26.03
CA ARG A 119 -19.34 -3.66 25.13
C ARG A 119 -18.43 -3.18 24.02
N HIS A 120 -17.26 -3.80 23.88
CA HIS A 120 -16.39 -3.54 22.74
C HIS A 120 -17.07 -3.94 21.43
N VAL A 121 -17.06 -3.04 20.45
CA VAL A 121 -17.66 -3.23 19.12
C VAL A 121 -16.58 -3.65 18.13
N SER A 122 -15.71 -2.72 17.76
CA SER A 122 -14.63 -2.90 16.77
C SER A 122 -13.63 -1.77 16.90
N VAL A 123 -12.44 -1.94 16.34
CA VAL A 123 -11.47 -0.86 16.15
C VAL A 123 -11.83 0.10 15.01
N HIS A 124 -12.84 -0.25 14.20
CA HIS A 124 -13.27 0.53 13.05
C HIS A 124 -14.81 0.58 12.92
N LEU A 125 -15.34 1.72 12.49
CA LEU A 125 -16.75 1.88 12.11
C LEU A 125 -16.86 2.45 10.69
N PRO A 126 -17.70 1.88 9.81
CA PRO A 126 -18.50 0.67 10.04
C PRO A 126 -17.61 -0.57 10.23
N VAL A 127 -18.13 -1.57 10.96
CA VAL A 127 -17.40 -2.81 11.23
C VAL A 127 -17.16 -3.54 9.90
N PRO A 128 -15.92 -3.80 9.48
CA PRO A 128 -15.66 -4.51 8.24
C PRO A 128 -16.21 -5.93 8.27
N ASP A 129 -16.80 -6.38 7.17
CA ASP A 129 -17.40 -7.72 7.04
C ASP A 129 -16.38 -8.87 7.23
N TRP A 130 -15.12 -8.60 6.93
CA TRP A 130 -14.01 -9.54 7.10
C TRP A 130 -13.49 -9.65 8.54
N GLU A 131 -13.80 -8.72 9.44
CA GLU A 131 -13.16 -8.62 10.77
C GLU A 131 -13.38 -9.88 11.61
N ILE A 132 -14.59 -10.44 11.58
CA ILE A 132 -14.93 -11.65 12.33
C ILE A 132 -14.06 -12.84 11.88
N ALA A 133 -13.84 -13.00 10.58
CA ALA A 133 -13.03 -14.09 10.04
C ALA A 133 -11.57 -13.96 10.49
N VAL A 134 -11.02 -12.74 10.44
CA VAL A 134 -9.66 -12.44 10.92
C VAL A 134 -9.53 -12.69 12.42
N ARG A 135 -10.51 -12.27 13.23
CA ARG A 135 -10.48 -12.48 14.69
C ARG A 135 -10.52 -13.96 15.08
N ARG A 136 -11.20 -14.81 14.30
CA ARG A 136 -11.25 -16.27 14.54
C ARG A 136 -9.89 -16.96 14.37
N VAL A 137 -9.00 -16.40 13.55
CA VAL A 137 -7.63 -16.90 13.40
C VAL A 137 -6.87 -16.80 14.72
N GLY A 138 -7.13 -15.75 15.51
CA GLY A 138 -6.48 -15.51 16.79
C GLY A 138 -4.97 -15.32 16.68
N ARG A 139 -4.31 -15.26 17.84
CA ARG A 139 -2.85 -15.24 17.91
C ARG A 139 -2.31 -16.66 17.92
N GLN A 140 -1.44 -16.98 16.97
CA GLN A 140 -0.85 -18.31 16.83
C GLN A 140 0.63 -18.24 16.43
N ALA A 141 1.39 -19.27 16.81
CA ALA A 141 2.77 -19.45 16.38
C ALA A 141 2.80 -20.42 15.20
N LEU A 142 3.52 -20.06 14.13
CA LEU A 142 3.62 -20.84 12.90
C LEU A 142 5.03 -20.76 12.34
N ALA A 143 5.76 -21.87 12.33
CA ALA A 143 7.11 -21.99 11.74
C ALA A 143 8.06 -20.82 12.14
N GLY A 144 8.20 -20.56 13.44
CA GLY A 144 9.06 -19.48 13.96
C GLY A 144 8.51 -18.05 13.77
N HIS A 145 7.25 -17.91 13.34
CA HIS A 145 6.55 -16.64 13.20
C HIS A 145 5.36 -16.56 14.15
N ILE A 146 4.94 -15.35 14.48
CA ILE A 146 3.66 -15.07 15.14
C ILE A 146 2.72 -14.47 14.10
N VAL A 147 1.53 -15.06 14.04
CA VAL A 147 0.39 -14.55 13.28
C VAL A 147 -0.60 -14.02 14.30
N GLU A 148 -1.04 -12.77 14.15
CA GLU A 148 -2.00 -12.17 15.07
C GLU A 148 -2.95 -11.21 14.36
N PRO A 149 -4.21 -11.08 14.84
CA PRO A 149 -5.13 -10.07 14.34
C PRO A 149 -4.62 -8.67 14.69
N VAL A 150 -4.68 -7.79 13.70
CA VAL A 150 -4.38 -6.36 13.81
C VAL A 150 -5.53 -5.58 13.19
N PRO A 151 -5.64 -4.26 13.44
CA PRO A 151 -6.81 -3.51 13.00
C PRO A 151 -7.11 -3.59 11.51
N ALA A 152 -6.09 -3.67 10.65
CA ALA A 152 -6.27 -3.76 9.20
C ALA A 152 -6.37 -5.20 8.64
N GLY A 153 -6.31 -6.22 9.49
CA GLY A 153 -6.34 -7.63 9.07
C GLY A 153 -5.46 -8.52 9.95
N LEU A 154 -4.47 -9.16 9.35
CA LEU A 154 -3.53 -10.04 10.05
C LEU A 154 -2.13 -9.48 9.94
N ALA A 155 -1.30 -9.68 10.96
CA ALA A 155 0.13 -9.45 10.89
C ALA A 155 0.89 -10.76 11.00
N VAL A 156 1.96 -10.88 10.21
CA VAL A 156 2.96 -11.96 10.31
C VAL A 156 4.30 -11.32 10.63
N ARG A 157 4.90 -11.77 11.73
CA ARG A 157 6.19 -11.29 12.20
C ARG A 157 7.04 -12.43 12.74
N PRO A 158 8.37 -12.27 12.83
CA PRO A 158 9.21 -13.24 13.54
C PRO A 158 8.74 -13.42 14.99
N ALA A 159 8.88 -14.65 15.50
CA ALA A 159 8.70 -14.92 16.91
C ALA A 159 9.78 -14.23 17.74
N GLY A 160 9.42 -13.79 18.95
CA GLY A 160 10.30 -13.02 19.83
C GLY A 160 9.69 -11.69 20.28
N PRO A 161 10.48 -10.89 21.02
CA PRO A 161 10.04 -9.59 21.51
C PRO A 161 9.79 -8.62 20.36
N VAL A 162 8.73 -7.83 20.50
CA VAL A 162 8.38 -6.78 19.53
C VAL A 162 8.72 -5.44 20.16
N SER A 163 9.42 -4.58 19.42
CA SER A 163 9.66 -3.22 19.89
C SER A 163 8.34 -2.44 19.95
N PRO A 164 8.17 -1.50 20.91
CA PRO A 164 6.98 -0.66 20.97
C PRO A 164 6.70 0.08 19.66
N ALA A 165 7.75 0.50 18.93
CA ALA A 165 7.62 1.15 17.64
C ALA A 165 7.03 0.23 16.55
N THR A 166 7.48 -1.04 16.47
CA THR A 166 6.92 -2.01 15.52
C THR A 166 5.48 -2.36 15.87
N HIS A 167 5.17 -2.51 17.16
CA HIS A 167 3.80 -2.74 17.61
C HIS A 167 2.90 -1.55 17.25
N ALA A 168 3.33 -0.32 17.52
CA ALA A 168 2.60 0.89 17.15
C ALA A 168 2.34 0.97 15.64
N ARG A 169 3.32 0.63 14.79
CA ARG A 169 3.13 0.62 13.31
C ARG A 169 2.07 -0.37 12.87
N LEU A 170 2.07 -1.60 13.41
CA LEU A 170 1.06 -2.62 13.10
C LEU A 170 -0.37 -2.15 13.43
N HIS A 171 -0.51 -1.45 14.55
CA HIS A 171 -1.79 -0.94 15.03
C HIS A 171 -2.16 0.45 14.49
N ALA A 172 -1.25 1.12 13.78
CA ALA A 172 -1.48 2.40 13.12
C ALA A 172 -2.01 2.24 11.69
N VAL A 173 -1.91 1.04 11.09
CA VAL A 173 -2.45 0.79 9.76
C VAL A 173 -3.98 0.80 9.81
N PRO A 174 -4.64 1.73 9.10
CA PRO A 174 -6.08 1.81 9.09
C PRO A 174 -6.68 0.62 8.30
N PRO A 175 -7.74 -0.01 8.82
CA PRO A 175 -8.50 -0.98 8.03
C PRO A 175 -9.11 -0.36 6.78
N GLN A 176 -9.29 -1.21 5.77
CA GLN A 176 -9.96 -0.86 4.53
C GLN A 176 -11.22 -1.71 4.36
N ASP A 177 -12.30 -1.06 3.96
CA ASP A 177 -13.58 -1.72 3.71
C ASP A 177 -13.43 -2.77 2.61
N GLY A 178 -13.87 -4.00 2.90
CA GLY A 178 -13.80 -5.14 1.99
C GLY A 178 -12.39 -5.55 1.56
N ARG A 179 -11.32 -5.05 2.20
CA ARG A 179 -9.92 -5.29 1.80
C ARG A 179 -9.03 -5.53 3.02
N PRO A 180 -9.10 -6.72 3.64
CA PRO A 180 -8.20 -7.08 4.72
C PRO A 180 -6.74 -7.11 4.21
N GLN A 181 -5.81 -6.77 5.09
CA GLN A 181 -4.37 -6.78 4.80
C GLN A 181 -3.68 -7.90 5.57
N LEU A 182 -2.73 -8.57 4.91
CA LEU A 182 -1.73 -9.43 5.56
C LEU A 182 -0.41 -8.66 5.64
N ILE A 183 -0.17 -8.08 6.80
CA ILE A 183 0.94 -7.18 7.07
C ILE A 183 2.18 -7.99 7.44
N ILE A 184 3.26 -7.79 6.68
CA ILE A 184 4.53 -8.51 6.81
C ILE A 184 5.56 -7.54 7.36
N THR A 185 6.14 -7.87 8.52
CA THR A 185 7.12 -7.00 9.19
C THR A 185 8.57 -7.40 8.93
N SER A 186 8.79 -8.56 8.30
CA SER A 186 10.13 -9.07 8.00
C SER A 186 10.24 -9.51 6.54
N PRO A 187 11.31 -9.13 5.84
CA PRO A 187 11.52 -9.57 4.46
C PRO A 187 11.89 -11.06 4.38
N ARG A 188 12.16 -11.72 5.51
CA ARG A 188 12.51 -13.15 5.58
C ARG A 188 11.30 -14.06 5.79
N THR A 189 10.08 -13.52 5.81
CA THR A 189 8.88 -14.34 5.99
C THR A 189 8.69 -15.28 4.79
N PRO A 190 8.73 -16.61 4.98
CA PRO A 190 8.61 -17.56 3.88
C PRO A 190 7.22 -17.54 3.23
N ALA A 191 7.17 -17.75 1.91
CA ALA A 191 5.92 -17.87 1.17
C ALA A 191 5.00 -18.97 1.72
N THR A 192 5.57 -20.07 2.22
CA THR A 192 4.81 -21.18 2.82
C THR A 192 4.05 -20.76 4.08
N VAL A 193 4.63 -19.90 4.92
CA VAL A 193 3.95 -19.35 6.11
C VAL A 193 2.76 -18.50 5.68
N LEU A 194 2.95 -17.63 4.69
CA LEU A 194 1.90 -16.76 4.15
C LEU A 194 0.77 -17.58 3.52
N ALA A 195 1.12 -18.60 2.72
CA ALA A 195 0.14 -19.49 2.09
C ALA A 195 -0.69 -20.25 3.15
N VAL A 196 -0.07 -20.79 4.20
CA VAL A 196 -0.81 -21.45 5.29
C VAL A 196 -1.78 -20.48 5.96
N VAL A 197 -1.33 -19.27 6.31
CA VAL A 197 -2.19 -18.25 6.94
C VAL A 197 -3.37 -17.89 6.03
N MET A 198 -3.11 -17.59 4.76
CA MET A 198 -4.15 -17.28 3.79
C MET A 198 -5.12 -18.45 3.59
N GLY A 199 -4.63 -19.69 3.62
CA GLY A 199 -5.43 -20.90 3.51
C GLY A 199 -6.38 -21.15 4.69
N THR A 200 -6.13 -20.54 5.86
CA THR A 200 -7.05 -20.62 7.01
C THR A 200 -8.27 -19.69 6.89
N LEU A 201 -8.23 -18.72 5.97
CA LEU A 201 -9.29 -17.74 5.80
C LEU A 201 -10.40 -18.26 4.87
N PRO A 202 -11.68 -17.88 5.12
CA PRO A 202 -12.76 -18.14 4.17
C PRO A 202 -12.45 -17.60 2.78
N GLU A 203 -12.89 -18.28 1.72
CA GLU A 203 -12.56 -17.96 0.33
C GLU A 203 -12.84 -16.48 -0.02
N ARG A 204 -13.99 -15.95 0.38
CA ARG A 204 -14.35 -14.54 0.17
C ARG A 204 -13.31 -13.57 0.76
N VAL A 205 -12.86 -13.84 1.98
CA VAL A 205 -11.88 -13.00 2.69
C VAL A 205 -10.51 -13.17 2.03
N ARG A 206 -10.11 -14.41 1.76
CA ARG A 206 -8.85 -14.76 1.09
C ARG A 206 -8.72 -14.09 -0.28
N GLY A 207 -9.77 -14.09 -1.10
CA GLY A 207 -9.77 -13.46 -2.43
C GLY A 207 -9.69 -11.93 -2.41
N SER A 208 -10.04 -11.30 -1.29
CA SER A 208 -9.93 -9.85 -1.06
C SER A 208 -8.67 -9.41 -0.32
N LEU A 209 -7.91 -10.37 0.21
CA LEU A 209 -6.74 -10.13 1.05
C LEU A 209 -5.57 -9.58 0.23
N ARG A 210 -4.85 -8.59 0.78
CA ARG A 210 -3.65 -8.03 0.16
C ARG A 210 -2.42 -8.21 1.04
N LEU A 211 -1.33 -8.66 0.43
CA LEU A 211 -0.01 -8.66 1.09
C LEU A 211 0.52 -7.23 1.16
N VAL A 212 0.99 -6.82 2.34
CA VAL A 212 1.57 -5.48 2.57
C VAL A 212 2.88 -5.64 3.34
N SER A 213 3.98 -5.12 2.79
CA SER A 213 5.29 -5.15 3.46
C SER A 213 5.52 -3.83 4.18
N LEU A 214 5.69 -3.88 5.51
CA LEU A 214 6.20 -2.75 6.30
C LEU A 214 7.73 -2.72 6.37
N ALA A 215 8.40 -3.73 5.80
CA ALA A 215 9.86 -3.83 5.73
C ALA A 215 10.44 -3.13 4.47
N GLY A 216 9.60 -2.49 3.65
CA GLY A 216 10.03 -1.75 2.45
C GLY A 216 10.49 -2.62 1.27
N GLN A 217 10.67 -3.93 1.44
CA GLN A 217 11.16 -4.83 0.40
C GLN A 217 10.08 -5.19 -0.63
N PRO A 218 10.45 -5.37 -1.92
CA PRO A 218 9.53 -5.77 -2.96
C PRO A 218 9.00 -7.20 -2.72
N MET A 219 7.69 -7.36 -2.84
CA MET A 219 6.98 -8.60 -2.51
C MET A 219 6.66 -9.49 -3.72
N SER A 220 7.03 -9.08 -4.93
CA SER A 220 6.60 -9.74 -6.17
C SER A 220 7.00 -11.22 -6.26
N ARG A 221 8.23 -11.56 -5.85
CA ARG A 221 8.70 -12.95 -5.85
C ARG A 221 7.92 -13.80 -4.85
N THR A 222 7.87 -13.36 -3.60
CA THR A 222 7.15 -14.08 -2.54
C THR A 222 5.66 -14.20 -2.87
N ALA A 223 5.03 -13.19 -3.46
CA ALA A 223 3.64 -13.24 -3.86
C ALA A 223 3.38 -14.25 -4.99
N GLN A 224 4.30 -14.36 -5.96
CA GLN A 224 4.24 -15.40 -6.97
C GLN A 224 4.31 -16.79 -6.33
N GLU A 225 5.28 -17.02 -5.43
CA GLU A 225 5.41 -18.29 -4.71
C GLU A 225 4.16 -18.62 -3.88
N VAL A 226 3.55 -17.63 -3.21
CA VAL A 226 2.27 -17.81 -2.49
C VAL A 226 1.12 -18.15 -3.44
N SER A 227 1.06 -17.49 -4.60
CA SER A 227 0.04 -17.74 -5.62
C SER A 227 0.14 -19.17 -6.17
N ASP A 228 1.37 -19.64 -6.44
CA ASP A 228 1.64 -20.99 -6.89
C ASP A 228 1.26 -22.03 -5.83
N LEU A 229 1.55 -21.76 -4.54
CA LEU A 229 1.19 -22.64 -3.42
C LEU A 229 -0.32 -22.72 -3.17
N LEU A 230 -1.05 -21.60 -3.34
CA LEU A 230 -2.50 -21.54 -3.12
C LEU A 230 -3.33 -21.93 -4.34
N GLY A 231 -2.72 -21.93 -5.54
CA GLY A 231 -3.41 -22.12 -6.81
C GLY A 231 -4.41 -21.00 -7.14
N CYS A 232 -4.26 -19.81 -6.56
CA CYS A 232 -5.18 -18.68 -6.78
C CYS A 232 -4.42 -17.35 -6.94
N GLU A 233 -5.11 -16.33 -7.46
CA GLU A 233 -4.54 -14.99 -7.57
C GLU A 233 -4.26 -14.38 -6.17
N VAL A 234 -3.13 -13.70 -6.04
CA VAL A 234 -2.69 -13.02 -4.80
C VAL A 234 -2.43 -11.55 -5.09
N GLY A 235 -3.09 -10.67 -4.33
CA GLY A 235 -2.91 -9.23 -4.40
C GLY A 235 -1.76 -8.75 -3.50
N VAL A 236 -0.96 -7.81 -3.99
CA VAL A 236 0.15 -7.18 -3.28
C VAL A 236 -0.02 -5.67 -3.35
N ALA A 237 -0.07 -4.99 -2.20
CA ALA A 237 -0.01 -3.54 -2.18
C ALA A 237 1.43 -3.08 -2.45
N LEU A 238 1.57 -2.04 -3.28
CA LEU A 238 2.86 -1.36 -3.46
C LEU A 238 2.94 -0.21 -2.48
N GLY A 239 3.87 -0.33 -1.54
CA GLY A 239 4.00 0.60 -0.43
C GLY A 239 3.13 0.25 0.78
N ALA A 240 3.34 0.99 1.85
CA ALA A 240 2.58 0.89 3.07
C ALA A 240 1.51 2.00 3.13
N PRO A 241 0.33 1.69 3.67
CA PRO A 241 -0.66 2.71 4.00
C PRO A 241 -0.12 3.67 5.08
N VAL A 242 -0.15 4.95 4.79
CA VAL A 242 0.24 6.03 5.71
C VAL A 242 -0.96 6.93 5.96
N MET A 243 -1.27 7.14 7.24
CA MET A 243 -2.24 8.15 7.66
C MET A 243 -1.61 9.54 7.52
N ASN A 244 -1.87 10.21 6.40
CA ASN A 244 -1.47 11.60 6.20
C ASN A 244 -2.49 12.55 6.82
N GLY A 245 -2.06 13.40 7.77
CA GLY A 245 -2.87 14.51 8.30
C GLY A 245 -3.01 15.70 7.34
N ARG A 246 -2.77 15.52 6.03
CA ARG A 246 -2.73 16.64 5.07
C ARG A 246 -4.15 17.07 4.72
N ALA A 247 -4.41 18.37 4.84
CA ALA A 247 -5.69 18.97 4.47
C ALA A 247 -5.98 18.76 2.97
N VAL A 248 -7.20 18.29 2.66
CA VAL A 248 -7.71 18.14 1.29
C VAL A 248 -7.76 19.52 0.63
N PRO A 249 -7.10 19.74 -0.53
CA PRO A 249 -7.25 20.99 -1.29
C PRO A 249 -8.71 21.23 -1.70
N GLU A 250 -9.17 22.47 -1.65
CA GLU A 250 -10.53 22.83 -2.10
C GLU A 250 -10.72 22.57 -3.60
N GLY A 251 -11.86 21.99 -3.98
CA GLY A 251 -12.28 21.82 -5.37
C GLY A 251 -12.04 20.43 -5.99
N VAL A 252 -11.46 19.47 -5.25
CA VAL A 252 -11.41 18.06 -5.68
C VAL A 252 -12.69 17.37 -5.22
N SER A 253 -13.42 16.70 -6.13
CA SER A 253 -14.52 15.81 -5.74
C SER A 253 -14.03 14.88 -4.64
N ALA A 254 -14.70 14.95 -3.49
CA ALA A 254 -14.31 14.27 -2.25
C ALA A 254 -14.52 12.75 -2.34
N GLY A 255 -13.65 12.08 -3.10
CA GLY A 255 -13.47 10.63 -3.12
C GLY A 255 -12.07 10.19 -2.68
N ASP A 256 -11.07 11.06 -2.73
CA ASP A 256 -9.66 10.70 -2.55
C ASP A 256 -8.88 11.68 -1.67
N ALA A 257 -9.17 11.67 -0.36
CA ALA A 257 -8.10 11.96 0.62
C ALA A 257 -7.78 10.71 1.44
N ALA A 258 -7.82 9.58 0.74
CA ALA A 258 -7.66 8.22 1.21
C ALA A 258 -6.34 8.02 1.97
N VAL A 259 -6.29 6.97 2.78
CA VAL A 259 -5.05 6.37 3.27
C VAL A 259 -4.10 6.24 2.07
N ASP A 260 -3.08 7.10 2.04
CA ASP A 260 -2.17 7.14 0.91
C ASP A 260 -1.16 6.00 1.04
N GLN A 261 -0.90 5.32 -0.07
CA GLN A 261 0.14 4.31 -0.12
C GLN A 261 1.46 5.00 -0.46
N TYR A 262 2.46 4.78 0.39
CA TYR A 262 3.82 5.27 0.18
C TYR A 262 4.80 4.11 0.15
N LEU A 263 5.75 4.15 -0.78
CA LEU A 263 6.95 3.35 -0.61
C LEU A 263 7.72 3.89 0.59
N LEU A 264 8.21 2.99 1.44
CA LEU A 264 8.96 3.34 2.63
C LEU A 264 10.46 3.23 2.35
N ASP A 265 11.24 4.20 2.81
CA ASP A 265 12.70 4.12 2.81
C ASP A 265 13.23 3.06 3.81
N GLU A 266 14.56 2.90 3.89
CA GLU A 266 15.18 1.92 4.78
C GLU A 266 14.93 2.22 6.27
N GLU A 267 14.65 3.48 6.62
CA GLU A 267 14.25 3.90 7.96
C GLU A 267 12.75 3.68 8.24
N GLY A 268 11.98 3.29 7.22
CA GLY A 268 10.54 3.09 7.28
C GLY A 268 9.74 4.40 7.18
N ARG A 269 10.34 5.48 6.67
CA ARG A 269 9.69 6.76 6.43
C ARG A 269 9.04 6.79 5.03
N PRO A 270 7.91 7.50 4.86
CA PRO A 270 7.29 7.67 3.55
C PRO A 270 8.22 8.38 2.57
N ALA A 271 8.50 7.76 1.42
CA ALA A 271 9.40 8.32 0.41
C ALA A 271 8.65 9.00 -0.75
N TRP A 272 7.79 8.25 -1.44
CA TRP A 272 6.91 8.75 -2.51
C TRP A 272 5.74 7.80 -2.75
N ARG A 273 4.67 8.30 -3.37
CA ARG A 273 3.45 7.51 -3.67
C ARG A 273 3.60 6.76 -5.01
N PRO A 274 3.53 5.42 -5.07
CA PRO A 274 3.66 4.69 -6.32
C PRO A 274 2.47 4.93 -7.27
N PHE A 275 2.70 4.85 -8.59
CA PHE A 275 1.61 4.92 -9.58
C PHE A 275 0.80 3.62 -9.60
N ALA A 276 1.47 2.47 -9.57
CA ALA A 276 0.83 1.19 -9.30
C ALA A 276 0.56 1.07 -7.78
N LEU A 277 -0.68 0.81 -7.40
CA LEU A 277 -1.10 0.67 -6.00
C LEU A 277 -1.28 -0.81 -5.61
N THR A 278 -1.68 -1.65 -6.57
CA THR A 278 -1.82 -3.10 -6.32
C THR A 278 -1.38 -3.90 -7.53
N LEU A 279 -0.57 -4.92 -7.26
CA LEU A 279 -0.19 -5.94 -8.22
C LEU A 279 -0.94 -7.24 -7.92
N ALA A 280 -1.41 -7.91 -8.97
CA ALA A 280 -1.98 -9.25 -8.89
C ALA A 280 -1.02 -10.27 -9.50
N HIS A 281 -0.70 -11.29 -8.72
CA HIS A 281 0.09 -12.45 -9.11
C HIS A 281 -0.84 -13.65 -9.27
N GLY A 282 -0.85 -14.27 -10.44
CA GLY A 282 -1.61 -15.50 -10.69
C GLY A 282 -0.69 -16.72 -10.73
N PRO A 283 -1.22 -17.93 -10.50
CA PRO A 283 -0.40 -19.13 -10.48
C PRO A 283 0.27 -19.36 -11.84
N ALA A 284 1.51 -19.87 -11.82
CA ALA A 284 2.23 -20.22 -13.03
C ALA A 284 1.46 -21.29 -13.82
N THR A 285 1.25 -21.04 -15.10
CA THR A 285 0.70 -22.05 -16.03
C THR A 285 1.83 -22.88 -16.63
N SER A 286 1.53 -24.05 -17.19
CA SER A 286 2.53 -24.98 -17.75
C SER A 286 3.41 -24.44 -18.91
N GLY A 287 3.28 -23.15 -19.27
CA GLY A 287 4.14 -22.43 -20.21
C GLY A 287 4.99 -21.29 -19.60
N GLY A 288 5.04 -21.16 -18.27
CA GLY A 288 5.81 -20.14 -17.57
C GLY A 288 4.98 -19.27 -16.62
N GLY A 289 5.67 -18.50 -15.78
CA GLY A 289 5.05 -17.55 -14.85
C GLY A 289 4.34 -16.40 -15.58
N ARG A 290 3.10 -16.11 -15.20
CA ARG A 290 2.36 -14.95 -15.73
C ARG A 290 2.95 -13.67 -15.13
N PRO A 291 3.23 -12.62 -15.93
CA PRO A 291 3.68 -11.35 -15.37
C PRO A 291 2.62 -10.76 -14.44
N ALA A 292 3.08 -10.09 -13.38
CA ALA A 292 2.21 -9.41 -12.44
C ALA A 292 1.36 -8.36 -13.18
N ARG A 293 0.06 -8.29 -12.85
CA ARG A 293 -0.83 -7.28 -13.44
C ARG A 293 -1.07 -6.15 -12.45
N VAL A 294 -1.03 -4.91 -12.92
CA VAL A 294 -1.49 -3.77 -12.13
C VAL A 294 -3.03 -3.82 -12.09
N THR A 295 -3.62 -3.90 -10.90
CA THR A 295 -5.08 -3.96 -10.71
C THR A 295 -5.66 -2.73 -10.05
N GLN A 296 -4.81 -1.91 -9.42
CA GLN A 296 -5.18 -0.62 -8.90
C GLN A 296 -4.03 0.35 -9.16
N TRP A 297 -4.35 1.57 -9.58
CA TRP A 297 -3.37 2.57 -9.97
C TRP A 297 -3.87 3.99 -9.70
N ARG A 298 -2.93 4.93 -9.67
CA ARG A 298 -3.13 6.37 -9.73
C ARG A 298 -2.35 6.91 -10.93
N VAL A 299 -2.80 8.05 -11.46
CA VAL A 299 -2.14 8.69 -12.61
C VAL A 299 -2.01 10.19 -12.38
N PRO A 300 -0.94 10.82 -12.90
CA PRO A 300 -0.88 12.28 -12.98
C PRO A 300 -2.10 12.83 -13.72
N ALA A 301 -2.60 14.00 -13.31
CA ALA A 301 -3.86 14.58 -13.82
C ALA A 301 -3.86 14.83 -15.34
N VAL A 302 -2.69 14.97 -15.95
CA VAL A 302 -2.50 15.13 -17.40
C VAL A 302 -2.85 13.86 -18.20
N LEU A 303 -2.81 12.69 -17.56
CA LEU A 303 -3.15 11.44 -18.20
C LEU A 303 -4.66 11.24 -18.11
N ILE A 304 -5.31 11.16 -19.26
CA ILE A 304 -6.73 10.82 -19.32
C ILE A 304 -6.84 9.32 -19.07
N ALA A 305 -7.54 8.95 -18.00
CA ALA A 305 -7.76 7.56 -17.63
C ALA A 305 -8.44 6.81 -18.78
N GLY A 306 -7.76 5.78 -19.30
CA GLY A 306 -8.31 4.84 -20.27
C GLY A 306 -9.05 3.68 -19.61
N THR A 307 -9.40 2.67 -20.39
CA THR A 307 -10.09 1.45 -19.91
C THR A 307 -9.20 0.52 -19.08
N GLY A 308 -7.89 0.78 -19.01
CA GLY A 308 -6.91 -0.05 -18.30
C GLY A 308 -5.62 0.70 -17.98
N PRO A 309 -4.76 0.12 -17.12
CA PRO A 309 -3.51 0.73 -16.67
C PRO A 309 -2.47 0.90 -17.78
N ASP A 310 -2.65 0.23 -18.93
CA ASP A 310 -1.78 0.19 -20.10
C ASP A 310 -2.30 1.02 -21.29
N ALA A 311 -3.38 1.77 -21.08
CA ALA A 311 -4.10 2.51 -22.12
C ALA A 311 -4.33 3.99 -21.76
N LEU A 312 -3.43 4.59 -20.98
CA LEU A 312 -3.57 5.99 -20.54
C LEU A 312 -3.19 6.93 -21.69
N SER A 313 -4.14 7.76 -22.11
CA SER A 313 -3.94 8.61 -23.28
C SER A 313 -2.96 9.74 -22.99
N LEU A 314 -1.91 9.86 -23.81
CA LEU A 314 -0.92 10.93 -23.74
C LEU A 314 -0.79 11.63 -25.11
N GLY A 315 -1.74 12.52 -25.43
CA GLY A 315 -1.81 13.14 -26.76
C GLY A 315 -2.35 12.18 -27.84
N ARG A 316 -2.11 12.48 -29.12
CA ARG A 316 -2.73 11.74 -30.24
C ARG A 316 -2.04 10.41 -30.53
N ASP A 317 -0.71 10.37 -30.51
CA ASP A 317 0.06 9.24 -31.04
C ASP A 317 0.73 8.40 -29.93
N TRP A 318 0.69 8.88 -28.70
CA TRP A 318 1.36 8.27 -27.56
C TRP A 318 0.39 7.85 -26.46
N LYS A 319 0.79 6.85 -25.69
CA LYS A 319 0.15 6.43 -24.46
C LYS A 319 1.17 6.31 -23.34
N ALA A 320 0.67 6.37 -22.12
CA ALA A 320 1.38 5.94 -20.94
C ALA A 320 0.79 4.63 -20.41
N ALA A 321 1.63 3.83 -19.76
CA ALA A 321 1.23 2.66 -19.02
C ALA A 321 1.83 2.72 -17.62
N VAL A 322 1.05 2.32 -16.61
CA VAL A 322 1.53 2.19 -15.24
C VAL A 322 2.31 0.88 -15.10
N THR A 323 3.54 0.99 -14.61
CA THR A 323 4.40 -0.15 -14.29
C THR A 323 4.58 -0.23 -12.77
N PRO A 324 5.07 -1.36 -12.23
CA PRO A 324 5.34 -1.44 -10.79
C PRO A 324 6.31 -0.36 -10.30
N SER A 325 7.28 0.04 -11.12
CA SER A 325 8.34 0.98 -10.76
C SER A 325 8.10 2.43 -11.20
N GLY A 326 7.06 2.70 -12.00
CA GLY A 326 6.73 4.04 -12.44
C GLY A 326 5.80 4.07 -13.64
N LEU A 327 6.22 4.74 -14.71
CA LEU A 327 5.46 4.88 -15.95
C LEU A 327 6.30 4.45 -17.15
N TRP A 328 5.66 3.82 -18.12
CA TRP A 328 6.19 3.65 -19.46
C TRP A 328 5.43 4.56 -20.42
N VAL A 329 6.12 5.20 -21.35
CA VAL A 329 5.54 6.03 -22.42
C VAL A 329 5.99 5.47 -23.76
N GLY A 330 5.03 5.16 -24.62
CA GLY A 330 5.33 4.62 -25.95
C GLY A 330 4.18 4.84 -26.95
N PRO A 331 4.37 4.39 -28.20
CA PRO A 331 3.34 4.44 -29.23
C PRO A 331 2.04 3.76 -28.76
N ARG A 332 0.89 4.24 -29.23
CA ARG A 332 -0.42 3.72 -28.80
C ARG A 332 -0.60 2.21 -29.03
N ASP A 333 -0.03 1.70 -30.10
CA ASP A 333 -0.07 0.30 -30.52
C ASP A 333 1.00 -0.57 -29.85
N ALA A 334 1.98 0.01 -29.17
CA ALA A 334 3.04 -0.72 -28.50
C ALA A 334 2.63 -1.19 -27.09
N ALA A 335 3.22 -2.28 -26.61
CA ALA A 335 3.08 -2.73 -25.23
C ALA A 335 4.31 -2.33 -24.39
N PRO A 336 4.16 -2.11 -23.08
CA PRO A 336 5.31 -1.93 -22.20
C PRO A 336 6.24 -3.14 -22.24
N PRO A 337 7.57 -2.95 -22.30
CA PRO A 337 8.49 -4.07 -22.34
C PRO A 337 8.54 -4.84 -21.02
N LEU A 338 8.90 -6.12 -21.10
CA LEU A 338 8.99 -6.99 -19.92
C LEU A 338 9.89 -6.39 -18.85
N LEU A 339 11.01 -5.75 -19.23
CA LEU A 339 11.92 -5.09 -18.29
C LEU A 339 11.21 -4.01 -17.46
N ALA A 340 10.38 -3.18 -18.09
CA ALA A 340 9.62 -2.13 -17.39
C ALA A 340 8.55 -2.74 -16.47
N THR A 341 7.87 -3.80 -16.93
CA THR A 341 6.81 -4.46 -16.13
C THR A 341 7.34 -5.37 -15.02
N ALA A 342 8.57 -5.86 -15.12
CA ALA A 342 9.21 -6.72 -14.13
C ALA A 342 10.08 -5.95 -13.13
N ARG A 343 10.41 -4.68 -13.41
CA ARG A 343 11.23 -3.85 -12.52
C ARG A 343 10.46 -3.58 -11.22
N PRO A 344 10.99 -3.97 -10.05
CA PRO A 344 10.34 -3.72 -8.78
C PRO A 344 10.33 -2.22 -8.45
N ALA A 345 9.30 -1.78 -7.74
CA ALA A 345 9.23 -0.45 -7.16
C ALA A 345 10.34 -0.27 -6.11
N ARG A 346 10.93 0.93 -6.04
CA ARG A 346 11.93 1.28 -5.03
C ARG A 346 11.62 2.63 -4.40
N ALA A 347 11.97 2.80 -3.13
CA ALA A 347 11.70 4.03 -2.39
C ALA A 347 12.57 5.22 -2.85
N ASP A 348 13.73 4.94 -3.44
CA ASP A 348 14.71 5.93 -3.88
C ASP A 348 14.56 6.34 -5.35
N THR A 349 13.81 5.58 -6.15
CA THR A 349 13.79 5.70 -7.62
C THR A 349 12.38 5.54 -8.19
N VAL A 350 12.01 6.40 -9.14
CA VAL A 350 10.82 6.25 -9.99
C VAL A 350 11.29 6.04 -11.44
N ALA A 351 10.88 4.96 -12.09
CA ALA A 351 11.26 4.72 -13.49
C ALA A 351 10.31 5.44 -14.45
N LEU A 352 10.85 6.22 -15.39
CA LEU A 352 10.13 6.78 -16.53
C LEU A 352 10.72 6.17 -17.81
N ASP A 353 10.15 5.05 -18.23
CA ASP A 353 10.61 4.31 -19.40
C ASP A 353 10.02 4.93 -20.69
N LEU A 354 10.86 5.27 -21.67
CA LEU A 354 10.48 5.92 -22.91
C LEU A 354 10.78 5.03 -24.12
N GLY A 355 9.81 4.95 -25.02
CA GLY A 355 9.97 4.35 -26.34
C GLY A 355 9.64 2.86 -26.40
N PRO A 356 9.38 2.36 -27.62
CA PRO A 356 9.21 0.95 -27.90
C PRO A 356 10.55 0.22 -27.77
N TRP A 357 10.57 -0.87 -27.00
CA TRP A 357 11.76 -1.68 -26.78
C TRP A 357 12.17 -2.45 -28.04
N GLY A 358 13.47 -2.45 -28.36
CA GLY A 358 14.04 -3.31 -29.41
C GLY A 358 13.71 -2.87 -30.84
N SER A 359 13.15 -1.68 -31.02
CA SER A 359 13.00 -1.07 -32.34
C SER A 359 14.00 0.06 -32.52
N HIS A 360 14.73 0.04 -33.64
CA HIS A 360 15.56 1.15 -34.13
C HIS A 360 14.73 2.37 -34.60
N ARG A 361 13.53 2.53 -34.04
CA ARG A 361 12.61 3.58 -34.45
C ARG A 361 12.95 4.83 -33.64
N PRO A 362 13.32 5.94 -34.30
CA PRO A 362 13.56 7.20 -33.61
C PRO A 362 12.28 7.68 -32.92
N LEU A 363 12.44 8.41 -31.82
CA LEU A 363 11.32 9.05 -31.16
C LEU A 363 10.72 10.13 -32.06
N ASP A 364 9.41 10.09 -32.25
CA ASP A 364 8.73 11.08 -33.10
C ASP A 364 8.64 12.45 -32.41
N ALA A 365 8.77 13.54 -33.18
CA ALA A 365 8.76 14.90 -32.66
C ALA A 365 7.46 15.28 -31.90
N SER A 366 6.35 14.58 -32.16
CA SER A 366 5.08 14.71 -31.43
C SER A 366 5.16 14.31 -29.95
N LEU A 367 6.19 13.55 -29.55
CA LEU A 367 6.40 13.12 -28.17
C LEU A 367 6.73 14.29 -27.24
N TRP A 368 7.53 15.25 -27.73
CA TRP A 368 8.15 16.25 -26.86
C TRP A 368 7.15 17.17 -26.14
N PRO A 369 6.11 17.74 -26.81
CA PRO A 369 5.09 18.50 -26.10
C PRO A 369 4.30 17.64 -25.10
N ALA A 370 4.19 16.35 -25.34
CA ALA A 370 3.51 15.43 -24.45
C ALA A 370 4.35 15.14 -23.19
N LEU A 371 5.66 14.95 -23.34
CA LEU A 371 6.60 14.81 -22.22
C LEU A 371 6.70 16.08 -21.38
N GLU A 372 6.76 17.25 -22.01
CA GLU A 372 6.77 18.54 -21.28
C GLU A 372 5.55 18.66 -20.35
N ARG A 373 4.35 18.37 -20.86
CA ARG A 373 3.11 18.39 -20.05
C ARG A 373 3.13 17.33 -18.96
N LEU A 374 3.65 16.13 -19.26
CA LEU A 374 3.74 15.05 -18.27
C LEU A 374 4.67 15.44 -17.13
N PHE A 375 5.91 15.85 -17.45
CA PHE A 375 6.93 16.19 -16.47
C PHE A 375 6.55 17.43 -15.66
N GLY A 376 5.87 18.40 -16.27
CA GLY A 376 5.33 19.58 -15.57
C GLY A 376 4.19 19.28 -14.57
N GLN A 377 3.60 18.09 -14.61
CA GLN A 377 2.48 17.67 -13.76
C GLN A 377 2.84 16.54 -12.79
N LEU A 378 4.12 16.11 -12.78
CA LEU A 378 4.61 15.18 -11.77
C LEU A 378 4.69 15.87 -10.40
N GLU A 379 4.36 15.12 -9.36
CA GLU A 379 4.50 15.61 -7.99
C GLU A 379 5.99 15.88 -7.67
N PRO A 380 6.32 16.92 -6.89
CA PRO A 380 7.72 17.24 -6.56
C PRO A 380 8.50 16.06 -5.95
N GLU A 381 7.84 15.24 -5.13
CA GLU A 381 8.42 14.04 -4.53
C GLU A 381 8.80 12.97 -5.56
N VAL A 382 8.09 12.91 -6.69
CA VAL A 382 8.36 12.02 -7.82
C VAL A 382 9.53 12.57 -8.63
N CYS A 383 9.53 13.87 -8.95
CA CYS A 383 10.57 14.47 -9.80
C CYS A 383 11.99 14.24 -9.25
N VAL A 384 12.19 14.45 -7.94
CA VAL A 384 13.51 14.29 -7.29
C VAL A 384 14.06 12.85 -7.38
N ARG A 385 13.19 11.86 -7.61
CA ARG A 385 13.51 10.42 -7.68
C ARG A 385 13.39 9.84 -9.08
N ALA A 386 12.86 10.60 -10.03
CA ALA A 386 12.56 10.11 -11.36
C ALA A 386 13.84 9.93 -12.18
N VAL A 387 13.97 8.73 -12.74
CA VAL A 387 15.04 8.35 -13.66
C VAL A 387 14.40 7.97 -14.99
N VAL A 388 14.76 8.73 -16.02
CA VAL A 388 14.31 8.49 -17.40
C VAL A 388 15.17 7.41 -18.03
N HIS A 389 14.54 6.34 -18.52
CA HIS A 389 15.16 5.26 -19.26
C HIS A 389 14.68 5.31 -20.70
N VAL A 390 15.57 5.27 -21.68
CA VAL A 390 15.19 5.32 -23.08
C VAL A 390 15.52 3.99 -23.75
N HIS A 391 14.51 3.40 -24.41
CA HIS A 391 14.57 2.04 -24.98
C HIS A 391 14.59 2.04 -26.52
N GLY A 392 14.67 3.22 -27.14
CA GLY A 392 14.79 3.40 -28.59
C GLY A 392 16.00 4.28 -28.95
N ASP A 393 16.20 4.50 -30.25
CA ASP A 393 17.33 5.29 -30.76
C ASP A 393 17.05 6.79 -30.55
N LEU A 394 17.99 7.46 -29.88
CA LEU A 394 18.04 8.93 -29.77
C LEU A 394 19.13 9.45 -30.69
N ASP A 395 18.76 10.36 -31.60
CA ASP A 395 19.77 11.17 -32.28
C ASP A 395 20.33 12.26 -31.34
N ALA A 396 21.35 12.99 -31.80
CA ALA A 396 21.98 14.03 -30.99
C ALA A 396 21.01 15.16 -30.59
N ARG A 397 20.08 15.54 -31.47
CA ARG A 397 19.13 16.63 -31.21
C ARG A 397 18.06 16.20 -30.21
N ASP A 398 17.56 14.99 -30.36
CA ASP A 398 16.60 14.39 -29.44
C ASP A 398 17.22 14.12 -28.07
N GLY A 399 18.50 13.74 -28.04
CA GLY A 399 19.30 13.62 -26.81
C GLY A 399 19.46 14.97 -26.07
N GLU A 400 19.85 16.04 -26.77
CA GLU A 400 19.93 17.39 -26.21
C GLU A 400 18.57 17.89 -25.70
N ARG A 401 17.51 17.61 -26.46
CA ARG A 401 16.14 18.00 -26.09
C ARG A 401 15.66 17.26 -24.84
N LEU A 402 15.91 15.96 -24.77
CA LEU A 402 15.59 15.18 -23.58
C LEU A 402 16.39 15.65 -22.37
N HIS A 403 17.70 15.91 -22.55
CA HIS A 403 18.54 16.46 -21.50
C HIS A 403 17.98 17.79 -20.98
N GLY A 404 17.66 18.73 -21.88
CA GLY A 404 17.05 20.01 -21.52
C GLY A 404 15.72 19.87 -20.76
N LEU A 405 14.86 18.92 -21.16
CA LEU A 405 13.62 18.60 -20.44
C LEU A 405 13.90 18.04 -19.04
N THR A 406 14.82 17.08 -18.92
CA THR A 406 15.14 16.47 -17.62
C THR A 406 15.70 17.50 -16.64
N VAL A 407 16.62 18.37 -17.09
CA VAL A 407 17.18 19.46 -16.27
C VAL A 407 16.10 20.44 -15.83
N ARG A 408 15.22 20.86 -16.74
CA ARG A 408 14.13 21.82 -16.45
C ARG A 408 13.19 21.31 -15.35
N HIS A 409 12.91 20.01 -15.32
CA HIS A 409 11.98 19.40 -14.37
C HIS A 409 12.66 18.70 -13.19
N GLY A 410 13.99 18.81 -13.07
CA GLY A 410 14.75 18.19 -11.97
C GLY A 410 14.76 16.66 -12.00
N LEU A 411 14.62 16.06 -13.18
CA LEU A 411 14.66 14.61 -13.40
C LEU A 411 16.10 14.16 -13.68
N ARG A 412 16.39 12.89 -13.40
CA ARG A 412 17.65 12.23 -13.79
C ARG A 412 17.46 11.46 -15.09
N CYS A 413 18.50 11.35 -15.90
CA CYS A 413 18.52 10.44 -17.05
C CYS A 413 19.43 9.26 -16.71
N ALA A 414 19.00 8.04 -17.01
CA ALA A 414 19.88 6.88 -16.96
C ALA A 414 20.88 6.95 -18.11
N ASP A 415 22.10 6.47 -17.87
CA ASP A 415 23.04 6.24 -18.96
C ASP A 415 22.45 5.19 -19.91
N PRO A 416 22.54 5.41 -21.24
CA PRO A 416 22.07 4.42 -22.20
C PRO A 416 22.81 3.11 -21.94
N VAL A 417 22.07 2.02 -21.72
CA VAL A 417 22.65 0.69 -21.63
C VAL A 417 23.20 0.37 -23.02
N THR A 418 24.49 0.60 -23.23
CA THR A 418 25.23 0.10 -24.39
C THR A 418 25.17 -1.41 -24.33
N SER A 419 24.21 -1.99 -25.04
CA SER A 419 24.25 -3.43 -25.33
C SER A 419 25.60 -3.69 -26.00
N PRO A 420 26.40 -4.69 -25.55
CA PRO A 420 27.64 -5.01 -26.22
C PRO A 420 27.29 -5.36 -27.67
N ARG A 421 27.75 -4.50 -28.57
CA ARG A 421 27.66 -4.71 -30.01
C ARG A 421 28.23 -6.11 -30.26
N PRO A 422 27.51 -7.05 -30.89
CA PRO A 422 28.11 -8.32 -31.26
C PRO A 422 29.31 -7.97 -32.16
N GLU A 423 30.51 -8.28 -31.66
CA GLU A 423 31.72 -8.17 -32.46
C GLU A 423 31.47 -8.92 -33.77
N PRO A 424 31.75 -8.30 -34.93
CA PRO A 424 31.67 -9.03 -36.18
C PRO A 424 32.62 -10.22 -36.07
N ALA A 425 32.07 -11.43 -36.14
CA ALA A 425 32.80 -12.68 -36.10
C ALA A 425 34.04 -12.56 -37.02
N GLY A 426 35.22 -12.53 -36.40
CA GLY A 426 36.48 -12.54 -37.11
C GLY A 426 36.52 -13.73 -38.06
N ARG A 427 36.82 -13.46 -39.32
CA ARG A 427 37.02 -14.46 -40.37
C ARG A 427 37.98 -15.56 -39.89
N PRO A 428 37.72 -16.84 -40.20
CA PRO A 428 38.65 -17.92 -39.88
C PRO A 428 39.92 -17.76 -40.71
N GLY A 429 41.01 -17.38 -40.04
CA GLY A 429 42.36 -17.43 -40.58
C GLY A 429 42.84 -18.89 -40.63
N THR A 430 43.16 -19.32 -41.84
CA THR A 430 43.97 -20.49 -42.22
C THR A 430 45.16 -20.75 -41.28
N GLY A 431 45.38 -22.04 -40.97
CA GLY A 431 46.51 -22.54 -40.15
C GLY A 431 47.91 -22.28 -40.75
N PRO A 432 48.98 -22.74 -40.07
CA PRO A 432 49.42 -24.10 -40.35
C PRO A 432 49.90 -24.94 -39.14
N GLU A 433 49.59 -26.22 -39.31
CA GLU A 433 50.28 -27.48 -38.99
C GLU A 433 51.71 -27.54 -38.38
N ALA A 434 51.87 -28.61 -37.56
CA ALA A 434 53.06 -29.38 -37.15
C ALA A 434 53.96 -28.88 -35.98
N ALA A 435 53.99 -29.63 -34.86
CA ALA A 435 54.93 -30.76 -34.69
C ALA A 435 54.92 -31.37 -33.27
N SER A 436 54.77 -32.70 -33.27
CA SER A 436 55.04 -33.76 -32.28
C SER A 436 56.13 -33.58 -31.21
N GLY A 437 55.91 -34.25 -30.06
CA GLY A 437 56.95 -34.76 -29.14
C GLY A 437 56.40 -35.08 -27.74
N SER A 438 55.79 -36.23 -27.50
CA SER A 438 56.40 -37.49 -27.01
C SER A 438 57.02 -37.45 -25.60
N GLY A 439 56.46 -38.25 -24.68
CA GLY A 439 57.08 -38.71 -23.42
C GLY A 439 56.05 -38.98 -22.32
N ARG A 440 55.42 -40.17 -22.24
CA ARG A 440 55.76 -41.29 -21.31
C ARG A 440 56.18 -40.77 -19.91
N SER A 441 55.59 -41.16 -18.79
CA SER A 441 55.24 -42.52 -18.33
C SER A 441 54.69 -42.45 -16.89
N ARG A 442 53.69 -43.30 -16.57
CA ARG A 442 53.47 -44.08 -15.32
C ARG A 442 53.55 -43.35 -13.96
N GLN A 443 52.62 -43.52 -13.02
CA GLN A 443 52.34 -44.76 -12.29
C GLN A 443 51.12 -44.54 -11.35
N ARG A 444 50.09 -45.39 -11.46
CA ARG A 444 49.58 -46.34 -10.43
C ARG A 444 49.05 -45.76 -9.10
N THR A 445 47.73 -45.82 -8.98
CA THR A 445 46.92 -46.09 -7.78
C THR A 445 47.42 -47.35 -7.02
N PRO A 446 47.15 -47.53 -5.71
CA PRO A 446 45.81 -47.85 -5.23
C PRO A 446 45.39 -47.30 -3.83
N LEU A 447 44.07 -47.20 -3.64
CA LEU A 447 43.30 -47.28 -2.37
C LEU A 447 43.64 -48.58 -1.59
N PRO A 448 43.39 -48.73 -0.26
CA PRO A 448 42.06 -48.52 0.35
C PRO A 448 41.95 -48.21 1.87
N ALA A 449 40.68 -48.05 2.29
CA ALA A 449 40.05 -48.54 3.54
C ALA A 449 39.95 -47.63 4.80
N ARG A 450 38.70 -47.16 5.00
CA ARG A 450 37.77 -47.33 6.16
C ARG A 450 38.20 -47.17 7.63
N SER A 451 37.23 -46.55 8.35
CA SER A 451 36.83 -46.67 9.78
C SER A 451 37.49 -45.72 10.78
N PHE A 452 36.76 -44.70 11.25
CA PHE A 452 35.90 -44.74 12.45
C PHE A 452 34.80 -43.68 12.34
#